data_AF-A0A2S6THR6-F1
#
_entry.id   AF-A0A2S6THR6-F1
#
_cell.length_a   1.000
_cell.length_b   1.000
_cell.length_c   1.000
_cell.angle_alpha   90.00
_cell.angle_beta   90.00
_cell.angle_gamma   90.00
#
_symmetry.space_group_name_H-M   'P 1'
#
loop_
_entity.id
_entity.type
_entity.pdbx_description
1 polymer ?
#
loop_
_entity_poly.entity_id
_entity_poly.type
_entity_poly.pdbx_seq_one_letter_code
_entity_poly.pdbx_strand_id
1 'polypeptide(L)'
;MAILWAEHVTKNTAKEENGVFQRVREYFSEEEIIELTLICGFFNLFNRFMDSLCIPLEVQGEVDKIKKSVSLDPEKVEQYLHRMSDAWPDEIPPPNSD
;
A
#
# COMPACT_ATOMS: atom_id res chain seq x y z
N MET A 1 -16.24 -9.30 -7.14
CA MET A 1 -16.93 -8.40 -6.19
C MET A 1 -16.04 -7.26 -5.69
N ALA A 2 -14.76 -7.49 -5.40
CA ALA A 2 -13.84 -6.41 -5.00
C ALA A 2 -13.77 -5.24 -6.02
N ILE A 3 -13.69 -5.53 -7.32
CA ILE A 3 -13.67 -4.50 -8.39
C ILE A 3 -14.97 -3.69 -8.41
N LEU A 4 -16.12 -4.36 -8.23
CA LEU A 4 -17.43 -3.69 -8.16
C LEU A 4 -17.46 -2.71 -6.99
N TRP A 5 -17.04 -3.15 -5.80
CA TRP A 5 -16.95 -2.27 -4.63
C TRP A 5 -16.00 -1.08 -4.89
N ALA A 6 -14.81 -1.35 -5.43
CA ALA A 6 -13.82 -0.31 -5.74
C ALA A 6 -14.38 0.75 -6.71
N GLU A 7 -15.09 0.34 -7.76
CA GLU A 7 -15.72 1.25 -8.71
C GLU A 7 -16.75 2.18 -8.02
N HIS A 8 -17.61 1.61 -7.16
CA HIS A 8 -18.63 2.36 -6.44
C HIS A 8 -18.05 3.28 -5.36
N VAL A 9 -16.98 2.86 -4.68
CA VAL A 9 -16.26 3.71 -3.71
C VAL A 9 -15.59 4.87 -4.44
N THR A 10 -14.94 4.63 -5.58
CA THR A 10 -14.28 5.66 -6.40
C THR A 10 -15.24 6.66 -7.01
N LYS A 11 -16.41 6.20 -7.47
CA LYS A 11 -17.48 7.08 -7.95
C LYS A 11 -18.30 7.72 -6.83
N ASN A 12 -18.04 7.37 -5.57
CA ASN A 12 -18.80 7.80 -4.40
C ASN A 12 -20.30 7.44 -4.47
N THR A 13 -20.64 6.34 -5.14
CA THR A 13 -22.01 5.82 -5.29
C THR A 13 -22.27 4.64 -4.36
N ALA A 14 -21.28 4.15 -3.61
CA ALA A 14 -21.45 3.08 -2.63
C ALA A 14 -22.45 3.42 -1.49
N LYS A 15 -22.66 4.71 -1.23
CA LYS A 15 -23.65 5.22 -0.25
C LYS A 15 -25.10 5.22 -0.76
N GLU A 16 -25.29 5.03 -2.07
CA GLU A 16 -26.60 5.05 -2.68
C GLU A 16 -27.34 3.74 -2.44
N GLU A 17 -28.67 3.77 -2.48
CA GLU A 17 -29.51 2.57 -2.34
C GLU A 17 -29.52 1.76 -3.65
N ASN A 18 -28.38 1.16 -3.98
CA ASN A 18 -28.15 0.38 -5.20
C ASN A 18 -27.90 -1.12 -4.93
N GLY A 19 -27.98 -1.54 -3.65
CA GLY A 19 -27.80 -2.93 -3.22
C GLY A 19 -26.38 -3.47 -3.39
N VAL A 20 -25.40 -2.62 -3.73
CA VAL A 20 -24.01 -3.04 -3.96
C VAL A 20 -23.38 -3.55 -2.67
N PHE A 21 -23.64 -2.89 -1.54
CA PHE A 21 -23.12 -3.33 -0.25
C PHE A 21 -23.59 -4.74 0.11
N GLN A 22 -24.87 -5.05 -0.07
CA GLN A 22 -25.43 -6.39 0.16
C GLN A 22 -24.78 -7.43 -0.75
N ARG A 23 -24.61 -7.13 -2.04
CA ARG A 23 -23.94 -8.06 -2.98
C ARG A 23 -22.48 -8.32 -2.62
N VAL A 24 -21.76 -7.31 -2.13
CA VAL A 24 -20.35 -7.46 -1.73
C VAL A 24 -20.24 -8.26 -0.43
N ARG A 25 -21.18 -8.06 0.51
CA ARG A 25 -21.29 -8.84 1.76
C ARG A 25 -21.56 -10.33 1.57
N GLU A 26 -22.03 -10.77 0.41
CA GLU A 26 -22.15 -12.21 0.11
C GLU A 26 -20.78 -12.90 -0.06
N TYR A 27 -19.71 -12.14 -0.31
CA TYR A 27 -18.39 -12.65 -0.67
C TYR A 27 -17.27 -12.22 0.28
N PHE A 28 -17.52 -11.20 1.11
CA PHE A 28 -16.53 -10.64 2.04
C PHE A 28 -17.14 -10.40 3.42
N SER A 29 -16.34 -10.58 4.47
CA SER A 29 -16.70 -10.20 5.83
C SER A 29 -16.78 -8.67 5.97
N GLU A 30 -17.36 -8.20 7.08
CA GLU A 30 -17.41 -6.76 7.35
C GLU A 30 -16.01 -6.17 7.51
N GLU A 31 -15.08 -6.88 8.15
CA GLU A 31 -13.68 -6.50 8.29
C GLU A 31 -13.00 -6.38 6.91
N GLU A 32 -13.16 -7.38 6.04
CA GLU A 32 -12.61 -7.36 4.68
C GLU A 32 -13.16 -6.20 3.85
N ILE A 33 -14.44 -5.85 4.01
CA ILE A 33 -15.04 -4.69 3.33
C ILE A 33 -14.47 -3.39 3.87
N ILE A 34 -14.22 -3.28 5.18
CA ILE A 34 -13.57 -2.10 5.77
C ILE A 34 -12.16 -1.94 5.19
N GLU A 35 -11.36 -3.00 5.18
CA GLU A 35 -10.01 -2.99 4.61
C GLU A 35 -10.02 -2.65 3.13
N LEU A 36 -10.91 -3.26 2.36
CA LEU A 36 -11.08 -2.97 0.94
C LEU A 36 -11.46 -1.51 0.71
N THR A 37 -12.35 -0.95 1.55
CA THR A 37 -12.75 0.46 1.50
C THR A 37 -11.57 1.39 1.83
N LEU A 38 -10.78 1.05 2.84
CA LEU A 38 -9.58 1.81 3.22
C LEU A 38 -8.57 1.85 2.07
N ILE A 39 -8.29 0.72 1.43
CA ILE A 39 -7.38 0.65 0.27
C ILE A 39 -7.93 1.52 -0.89
N CYS A 40 -9.20 1.37 -1.23
CA CYS A 40 -9.83 2.17 -2.29
C CYS A 40 -9.77 3.68 -1.98
N GLY A 41 -10.09 4.06 -0.75
CA GLY A 41 -10.04 5.44 -0.27
C GLY A 41 -8.62 6.03 -0.32
N PHE A 42 -7.62 5.23 0.08
CA PHE A 42 -6.21 5.62 0.03
C PHE A 42 -5.76 5.94 -1.40
N PHE A 43 -6.07 5.06 -2.37
CA PHE A 43 -5.77 5.33 -3.78
C PHE A 43 -6.52 6.56 -4.33
N ASN A 44 -7.79 6.73 -3.96
CA ASN A 44 -8.56 7.91 -4.39
C ASN A 44 -7.99 9.22 -3.84
N LEU A 45 -7.50 9.22 -2.60
CA LEU A 45 -6.78 10.35 -2.02
C LEU A 45 -5.49 10.64 -2.79
N PHE A 46 -4.67 9.62 -3.02
CA PHE A 46 -3.38 9.78 -3.72
C PHE A 46 -3.55 10.24 -5.16
N ASN A 47 -4.52 9.72 -5.89
CA ASN A 47 -4.83 10.20 -7.24
C ASN A 47 -5.10 11.71 -7.23
N ARG A 48 -5.98 12.18 -6.32
CA ARG A 48 -6.28 13.61 -6.19
C ARG A 48 -5.09 14.44 -5.72
N PHE A 49 -4.26 13.89 -4.84
CA PHE A 49 -3.05 14.53 -4.35
C PHE A 49 -2.03 14.72 -5.49
N MET A 50 -1.76 13.66 -6.26
CA MET A 50 -0.85 13.70 -7.40
C MET A 50 -1.38 14.63 -8.50
N ASP A 51 -2.68 14.58 -8.79
CA ASP A 51 -3.36 15.47 -9.74
C ASP A 51 -3.20 16.94 -9.32
N SER A 52 -3.38 17.26 -8.03
CA SER A 52 -3.24 18.63 -7.51
C SER A 52 -1.81 19.16 -7.60
N LEU A 53 -0.81 18.27 -7.58
CA LEU A 53 0.60 18.61 -7.73
C LEU A 53 1.06 18.61 -9.19
N CYS A 54 0.15 18.35 -10.14
CA CYS A 54 0.44 18.21 -11.57
C CYS A 54 1.59 17.21 -11.84
N ILE A 55 1.73 16.18 -11.00
CA ILE A 55 2.79 15.18 -11.18
C ILE A 55 2.36 14.30 -12.35
N PRO A 56 3.12 14.28 -13.47
CA PRO A 56 2.78 13.43 -14.59
C PRO A 56 2.86 11.96 -14.17
N LEU A 57 1.96 11.14 -14.71
CA LEU A 57 2.09 9.69 -14.59
C LEU A 57 3.42 9.29 -15.20
N GLU A 58 4.21 8.52 -14.44
CA GLU A 58 5.42 7.92 -14.97
C GLU A 58 5.06 7.08 -16.19
N VAL A 59 5.85 7.20 -17.25
CA VAL A 59 5.71 6.36 -18.44
C VAL A 59 5.78 4.90 -18.01
N GLN A 60 4.93 4.06 -18.61
CA GLN A 60 4.77 2.65 -18.21
C GLN A 60 6.11 1.91 -18.07
N GLY A 61 7.09 2.21 -18.93
CA GLY A 61 8.43 1.62 -18.87
C GLY A 61 9.25 1.96 -17.62
N GLU A 62 8.94 3.03 -16.88
CA GLU A 62 9.54 3.33 -15.57
C GLU A 62 8.80 2.61 -14.44
N VAL A 63 7.46 2.55 -14.50
CA VAL A 63 6.63 1.76 -13.57
C VAL A 63 6.97 0.27 -13.64
N ASP A 64 7.23 -0.26 -14.83
CA ASP A 64 7.61 -1.65 -15.06
C ASP A 64 8.99 -2.00 -14.44
N LYS A 65 9.82 -0.99 -14.10
CA LYS A 65 11.07 -1.19 -13.35
C LYS A 65 10.84 -1.39 -11.86
N ILE A 66 9.66 -1.07 -11.34
CA ILE A 66 9.25 -1.39 -9.97
C ILE A 66 9.09 -2.92 -9.91
N LYS A 67 10.21 -3.60 -9.65
CA LYS A 67 10.25 -5.06 -9.55
C LYS A 67 9.32 -5.48 -8.41
N LYS A 68 8.55 -6.55 -8.63
CA LYS A 68 7.91 -7.34 -7.56
C LYS A 68 8.92 -7.54 -6.45
N SER A 69 8.45 -7.38 -5.21
CA SER A 69 9.19 -7.49 -3.94
C SER A 69 10.55 -8.16 -4.14
N VAL A 70 11.62 -7.40 -3.90
CA VAL A 70 13.02 -7.87 -3.99
C VAL A 70 13.05 -9.31 -3.52
N SER A 71 13.34 -10.25 -4.43
CA SER A 71 13.70 -11.61 -4.04
C SER A 71 14.98 -11.46 -3.23
N LEU A 72 14.83 -11.34 -1.93
CA LEU A 72 15.92 -11.17 -0.99
C LEU A 72 16.79 -12.42 -1.14
N ASP A 73 18.01 -12.20 -1.63
CA ASP A 73 19.03 -13.22 -1.74
C ASP A 73 19.40 -13.65 -0.31
N PRO A 74 19.10 -14.90 0.11
CA PRO A 74 19.31 -15.35 1.48
C PRO A 74 20.75 -15.15 1.95
N GLU A 75 21.72 -15.34 1.05
CA GLU A 75 23.14 -15.23 1.36
C GLU A 75 23.54 -13.77 1.65
N LYS A 76 22.96 -12.81 0.93
CA LYS A 76 23.19 -11.38 1.19
C LYS A 76 22.55 -10.91 2.49
N VAL A 77 21.39 -11.47 2.84
CA VAL A 77 20.74 -11.19 4.12
C VAL A 77 21.58 -11.73 5.26
N GLU A 78 22.07 -12.96 5.15
CA GLU A 78 22.96 -13.58 6.15
C GLU A 78 24.24 -12.76 6.35
N GLN A 79 24.93 -12.38 5.27
CA GLN A 79 26.14 -11.56 5.36
C GLN A 79 25.88 -10.19 6.00
N TYR A 80 24.73 -9.56 5.68
CA TYR A 80 24.35 -8.30 6.30
C TYR A 80 24.09 -8.45 7.80
N LEU A 81 23.39 -9.49 8.21
CA LEU A 81 23.10 -9.77 9.62
C LEU A 81 24.37 -10.08 10.41
N HIS A 82 25.31 -10.85 9.85
CA HIS A 82 26.62 -11.06 10.45
C HIS A 82 27.38 -9.75 10.64
N ARG A 83 27.44 -8.93 9.59
CA ARG A 83 28.11 -7.63 9.67
C ARG A 83 27.45 -6.71 10.70
N MET A 84 26.12 -6.74 10.81
CA MET A 84 25.40 -5.96 11.80
C MET A 84 25.66 -6.46 13.21
N SER A 85 25.72 -7.78 13.41
CA SER A 85 26.05 -8.41 14.68
C SER A 85 27.48 -8.09 15.12
N ASP A 86 28.44 -8.15 14.19
CA ASP A 86 29.86 -7.86 14.47
C ASP A 86 30.10 -6.38 14.78
N ALA A 87 29.32 -5.49 14.16
CA ALA A 87 29.38 -4.06 14.37
C ALA A 87 28.39 -3.57 15.43
N TRP A 88 27.73 -4.47 16.16
CA TRP A 88 26.73 -4.10 17.16
C TRP A 88 27.44 -3.48 18.36
N PRO A 89 27.14 -2.21 18.71
CA PRO A 89 27.80 -1.56 19.82
C PRO A 89 27.30 -2.15 21.15
N ASP A 90 28.21 -2.36 22.10
CA ASP A 90 27.86 -2.80 23.47
C ASP A 90 27.04 -1.74 24.22
N GLU A 91 27.22 -0.46 23.87
CA GLU A 91 26.47 0.66 24.42
C GLU A 91 25.83 1.49 23.30
N ILE A 92 24.52 1.70 23.39
CA ILE A 92 23.78 2.55 22.45
C ILE A 92 24.16 4.01 22.78
N PRO A 93 24.70 4.78 21.81
CA PRO A 93 25.08 6.16 22.08
C PRO A 93 23.85 6.99 22.50
N PRO A 94 24.02 7.96 23.41
CA PRO A 94 22.93 8.85 23.79
C PRO A 94 22.40 9.58 22.56
N PRO A 95 21.10 9.96 22.54
CA PRO A 95 20.53 10.71 21.43
C PRO A 95 21.35 11.97 21.17
N ASN A 96 21.58 12.26 19.91
CA ASN A 96 22.34 13.45 19.50
C ASN A 96 21.69 14.68 20.13
N SER A 97 22.47 15.49 20.84
CA SER A 97 21.99 16.74 21.43
C SER A 97 21.83 17.78 20.32
N ASP A 98 20.69 17.78 19.63
CA ASP A 98 20.20 18.91 18.83
C ASP A 98 19.63 20.02 19.73
#